data_AF-A0A5C6M0M3-F1
#
_entry.id   AF-A0A5C6M0M3-F1
#
_cell.length_a   1.000
_cell.length_b   1.000
_cell.length_c   1.000
_cell.angle_alpha   90.00
_cell.angle_beta   90.00
_cell.angle_gamma   90.00
#
_symmetry.space_group_name_H-M   'P 1'
#
loop_
_entity.id
_entity.type
_entity.pdbx_description
1 polymer ?
#
loop_
_entity_poly.entity_id
_entity_poly.type
_entity_poly.pdbx_seq_one_letter_code
_entity_poly.pdbx_strand_id
1 'polypeptide(L)'
;GECKIWDGPQWHLKGCEQLLKRYMTGREFRSFCLDFFKGPGMYKKLEDLRLLLNAEKPLQQAGDAKPHFILGAFVTEHEHSSGRQVMMLHLGCNLHVEE
;
A
#
# COMPACT_ATOMS: atom_id res chain seq x y z
N GLY A 1 7.62 3.16 -7.41
CA GLY A 1 6.28 2.60 -7.17
C GLY A 1 6.28 1.16 -7.59
N GLU A 2 5.33 0.39 -7.09
CA GLU A 2 5.11 -1.02 -7.43
C GLU A 2 3.65 -1.19 -7.84
N CYS A 3 3.39 -2.09 -8.77
CA CYS A 3 2.04 -2.39 -9.23
C CYS A 3 1.78 -3.90 -9.10
N LYS A 4 0.61 -4.27 -8.57
CA LYS A 4 0.18 -5.66 -8.41
C LYS A 4 -1.20 -5.88 -9.03
N ILE A 5 -1.45 -7.07 -9.54
CA ILE A 5 -2.82 -7.56 -9.65
C ILE A 5 -3.22 -8.04 -8.26
N TRP A 6 -4.36 -7.58 -7.75
CA TRP A 6 -4.82 -7.94 -6.41
C TRP A 6 -4.99 -9.45 -6.28
N ASP A 7 -4.29 -10.03 -5.30
CA ASP A 7 -4.39 -11.43 -4.91
C ASP A 7 -4.43 -11.57 -3.37
N GLY A 8 -4.99 -10.55 -2.72
CA GLY A 8 -5.11 -10.47 -1.26
C GLY A 8 -4.01 -9.65 -0.56
N PRO A 9 -4.19 -9.38 0.75
CA PRO A 9 -3.32 -8.48 1.52
C PRO A 9 -1.85 -8.92 1.57
N GLN A 10 -1.59 -10.22 1.66
CA GLN A 10 -0.23 -10.74 1.71
C GLN A 10 0.52 -10.51 0.39
N TRP A 11 -0.18 -10.55 -0.75
CA TRP A 11 0.42 -10.26 -2.04
C TRP A 11 0.77 -8.78 -2.19
N HIS A 12 -0.12 -7.91 -1.70
CA HIS A 12 0.14 -6.47 -1.59
C HIS A 12 1.37 -6.17 -0.74
N LEU A 13 1.46 -6.78 0.45
CA LEU A 13 2.59 -6.59 1.37
C LEU A 13 3.93 -7.05 0.77
N LYS A 14 3.94 -8.13 -0.03
CA LYS A 14 5.13 -8.52 -0.80
C LYS A 14 5.60 -7.43 -1.77
N GLY A 15 4.67 -6.73 -2.41
CA GLY A 15 4.99 -5.57 -3.26
C GLY A 15 5.60 -4.40 -2.46
N CYS A 16 5.00 -4.10 -1.31
CA CYS A 16 5.52 -3.08 -0.40
C CYS A 16 6.92 -3.43 0.11
N GLU A 17 7.16 -4.70 0.43
CA GLU A 17 8.46 -5.19 0.88
C GLU A 17 9.52 -5.05 -0.23
N GLN A 18 9.18 -5.39 -1.48
CA GLN A 18 10.08 -5.21 -2.62
C GLN A 18 10.47 -3.73 -2.78
N LEU A 19 9.52 -2.81 -2.66
CA LEU A 19 9.81 -1.38 -2.68
C LEU A 19 10.75 -0.97 -1.56
N LEU A 20 10.33 -1.18 -0.31
CA LEU A 20 11.01 -0.64 0.87
C LEU A 20 12.37 -1.27 1.10
N LYS A 21 12.55 -2.55 0.80
CA LYS A 21 13.79 -3.29 1.11
C LYS A 21 14.75 -3.44 -0.07
N ARG A 22 14.28 -3.32 -1.32
CA ARG A 22 15.12 -3.59 -2.51
C ARG A 22 15.28 -2.40 -3.44
N TYR A 23 14.21 -1.66 -3.69
CA TYR A 23 14.22 -0.61 -4.72
C TYR A 23 14.51 0.78 -4.15
N MET A 24 14.12 1.01 -2.90
CA MET A 24 14.35 2.28 -2.24
C MET A 24 15.75 2.35 -1.63
N THR A 25 16.35 3.54 -1.73
CA THR A 25 17.67 3.87 -1.18
C THR A 25 17.60 5.01 -0.16
N GLY A 26 16.40 5.47 0.20
CA GLY A 26 16.17 6.60 1.10
C GLY A 26 16.31 7.99 0.47
N ARG A 27 16.62 8.09 -0.84
CA ARG A 27 16.72 9.38 -1.56
C ARG A 27 15.36 10.02 -1.81
N GLU A 28 14.41 9.25 -2.34
CA GLU A 28 13.02 9.67 -2.48
C GLU A 28 12.24 9.14 -1.26
N PHE A 29 11.45 10.02 -0.65
CA PHE A 29 10.70 9.73 0.57
C PHE A 29 9.26 9.29 0.26
N ARG A 30 8.80 9.43 -0.99
CA ARG A 30 7.47 9.04 -1.43
C ARG A 30 7.53 7.79 -2.27
N SER A 31 6.61 6.89 -1.99
CA SER A 31 6.43 5.65 -2.74
C SER A 31 4.95 5.38 -2.91
N PHE A 32 4.61 4.45 -3.79
CA PHE A 32 3.23 3.97 -3.92
C PHE A 32 3.23 2.49 -4.27
N CYS A 33 2.20 1.81 -3.78
CA CYS A 33 1.82 0.46 -4.20
C CYS A 33 0.40 0.54 -4.79
N LEU A 34 0.27 0.21 -6.07
CA LEU A 34 -1.00 0.25 -6.81
C LEU A 34 -1.49 -1.18 -7.06
N ASP A 35 -2.70 -1.49 -6.63
CA ASP A 35 -3.35 -2.78 -6.90
C ASP A 35 -4.44 -2.64 -7.95
N PHE A 36 -4.40 -3.53 -8.94
CA PHE A 36 -5.45 -3.70 -9.93
C PHE A 36 -6.43 -4.77 -9.48
N PHE A 37 -7.69 -4.37 -9.29
CA PHE A 37 -8.77 -5.25 -8.82
C PHE A 37 -9.63 -5.69 -10.00
N LYS A 38 -9.56 -6.96 -10.36
CA LYS A 38 -10.39 -7.55 -11.45
C LYS A 38 -11.79 -7.97 -11.00
N GLY A 39 -11.99 -8.16 -9.70
CA GLY A 39 -13.27 -8.55 -9.11
C GLY A 39 -13.92 -7.39 -8.31
N PRO A 40 -15.20 -7.53 -7.95
CA PRO A 40 -15.98 -6.49 -7.30
C PRO A 40 -15.45 -6.15 -5.89
N GLY A 41 -15.89 -5.02 -5.35
CA GLY A 41 -15.65 -4.66 -3.94
C GLY A 41 -14.23 -4.14 -3.63
N MET A 42 -13.59 -3.45 -4.59
CA MET A 42 -12.27 -2.83 -4.40
C MET A 42 -12.20 -1.98 -3.12
N TYR A 43 -13.14 -1.05 -2.92
CA TYR A 43 -13.11 -0.13 -1.77
C TYR A 43 -13.13 -0.86 -0.42
N LYS A 44 -13.96 -1.91 -0.31
CA LYS A 44 -14.01 -2.74 0.90
C LYS A 44 -12.69 -3.47 1.13
N LYS A 45 -12.10 -4.06 0.09
CA LYS A 45 -10.81 -4.75 0.19
C LYS A 45 -9.67 -3.82 0.62
N LEU A 46 -9.66 -2.59 0.11
CA LEU A 46 -8.70 -1.58 0.53
C LEU A 46 -8.91 -1.13 1.98
N GLU A 47 -10.16 -0.98 2.41
CA GLU A 47 -10.46 -0.64 3.80
C GLU A 47 -10.05 -1.78 4.75
N ASP A 48 -10.36 -3.03 4.39
CA ASP A 48 -9.92 -4.21 5.14
C ASP A 48 -8.39 -4.30 5.20
N LEU A 49 -7.69 -3.98 4.10
CA LEU A 49 -6.23 -3.87 4.07
C LEU A 49 -5.73 -2.76 5.00
N ARG A 50 -6.35 -1.58 4.99
CA ARG A 50 -5.98 -0.46 5.86
C ARG A 50 -6.09 -0.84 7.34
N LEU A 51 -7.19 -1.52 7.71
CA LEU A 51 -7.41 -2.00 9.07
C LEU A 51 -6.37 -3.05 9.47
N LEU A 52 -6.03 -3.97 8.57
CA LEU A 52 -4.97 -4.96 8.77
C LEU A 52 -3.62 -4.30 9.03
N LEU A 53 -3.22 -3.35 8.18
CA LEU A 53 -1.96 -2.60 8.33
C LEU A 53 -1.93 -1.81 9.64
N ASN A 54 -3.09 -1.26 10.06
CA ASN A 54 -3.19 -0.59 11.35
C ASN A 54 -3.01 -1.54 12.53
N ALA A 55 -3.55 -2.76 12.46
CA ALA A 55 -3.45 -3.75 13.52
C ALA A 55 -2.03 -4.35 13.61
N GLU A 56 -1.42 -4.69 12.47
CA GLU A 56 -0.19 -5.46 12.42
C GLU A 56 1.09 -4.60 12.35
N LYS A 57 0.98 -3.34 11.91
CA LYS A 57 2.11 -2.43 11.69
C LYS A 57 3.27 -3.07 10.90
N PRO A 58 3.00 -3.70 9.73
CA PRO A 58 4.02 -4.42 9.00
C PRO A 58 5.09 -3.47 8.45
N LEU A 59 6.27 -4.02 8.11
CA LEU A 59 7.33 -3.29 7.42
C LEU A 59 7.76 -2.01 8.16
N GLN A 60 7.84 -2.07 9.50
CA GLN A 60 8.23 -0.94 10.34
C GLN A 60 7.31 0.28 10.13
N GLN A 61 6.01 0.04 9.99
CA GLN A 61 5.03 1.11 9.84
C GLN A 61 5.00 1.99 11.09
N ALA A 62 5.19 3.29 10.88
CA ALA A 62 5.07 4.33 11.89
C ALA A 62 3.60 4.76 12.02
N GLY A 63 2.96 4.39 13.14
CA GLY A 63 1.61 4.82 13.47
C GLY A 63 0.50 4.26 12.58
N ASP A 64 -0.67 4.89 12.64
CA ASP A 64 -1.85 4.49 11.86
C ASP A 64 -1.81 5.07 10.45
N ALA A 65 -2.36 4.31 9.50
CA ALA A 65 -2.66 4.73 8.16
C ALA A 65 -3.60 5.94 8.17
N LYS A 66 -3.30 6.93 7.34
CA LYS A 66 -4.07 8.16 7.20
C LYS A 66 -4.88 8.11 5.90
N PRO A 67 -6.10 8.65 5.87
CA PRO A 67 -6.87 8.74 4.64
C PRO A 67 -6.15 9.62 3.61
N HIS A 68 -6.37 9.34 2.33
CA HIS A 68 -5.86 10.16 1.23
C HIS A 68 -7.03 10.77 0.44
N PHE A 69 -6.81 11.90 -0.25
CA PHE A 69 -7.88 12.60 -0.99
C PHE A 69 -8.35 11.82 -2.23
N ILE A 70 -7.52 10.90 -2.74
CA ILE A 70 -7.90 10.00 -3.83
C ILE A 70 -8.83 8.94 -3.25
N LEU A 71 -10.01 8.76 -3.87
CA LEU A 71 -10.94 7.70 -3.48
C LEU A 71 -10.30 6.32 -3.70
N GLY A 72 -10.42 5.45 -2.69
CA GLY A 72 -9.75 4.15 -2.73
C GLY A 72 -8.24 4.25 -2.51
N ALA A 73 -7.82 5.20 -1.65
CA ALA A 73 -6.43 5.34 -1.28
C ALA A 73 -6.24 5.71 0.19
N PHE A 74 -5.12 5.28 0.75
CA PHE A 74 -4.65 5.68 2.07
C PHE A 74 -3.12 5.71 2.08
N VAL A 75 -2.54 6.38 3.07
CA VAL A 75 -1.09 6.49 3.23
C VAL A 75 -0.63 5.89 4.55
N THR A 76 0.53 5.25 4.52
CA THR A 76 1.30 4.85 5.71
C THR A 76 2.67 5.51 5.68
N GLU A 77 3.32 5.55 6.83
CA GLU A 77 4.73 5.96 6.96
C GLU A 77 5.52 4.73 7.44
N HIS A 78 6.74 4.55 6.94
CA HIS A 78 7.60 3.40 7.22
C HIS A 78 9.02 3.84 7.52
N GLU A 79 9.62 3.26 8.55
CA GLU A 79 11.04 3.47 8.83
C GLU A 79 11.88 2.69 7.81
N HIS A 80 12.65 3.43 7.00
CA HIS A 80 13.58 2.86 6.03
C HIS A 80 14.94 2.61 6.68
N SER A 81 15.71 1.65 6.16
CA SER A 81 17.05 1.27 6.68
C SER A 81 18.07 2.41 6.70
N SER A 82 17.84 3.48 5.95
CA SER A 82 18.63 4.70 5.99
C SER A 82 18.31 5.62 7.19
N GLY A 83 17.40 5.22 8.09
CA GLY A 83 16.89 6.04 9.20
C GLY A 83 15.91 7.14 8.78
N ARG A 84 15.44 7.14 7.53
CA ARG A 84 14.43 8.11 7.04
C ARG A 84 13.03 7.50 7.09
N GLN A 85 12.04 8.34 7.33
CA GLN A 85 10.64 7.97 7.14
C GLN A 85 10.26 8.05 5.67
N VAL A 86 9.66 6.97 5.17
CA VAL A 86 9.15 6.84 3.81
C VAL A 86 7.63 6.80 3.87
N MET A 87 6.98 7.68 3.12
CA MET A 87 5.55 7.63 2.89
C MET A 87 5.24 6.62 1.79
N MET A 88 4.27 5.74 2.05
CA MET A 88 3.73 4.82 1.07
C MET A 88 2.26 5.10 0.82
N LEU A 89 1.94 5.43 -0.43
CA LEU A 89 0.57 5.59 -0.90
C LEU A 89 0.04 4.25 -1.42
N HIS A 90 -0.99 3.72 -0.77
CA HIS A 90 -1.70 2.51 -1.18
C HIS A 90 -2.90 2.92 -2.03
N LEU A 91 -2.98 2.40 -3.26
CA LEU A 91 -3.98 2.78 -4.25
C LEU A 91 -4.67 1.55 -4.82
N GLY A 92 -5.98 1.61 -5.00
CA GLY A 92 -6.69 0.66 -5.86
C GLY A 92 -7.05 1.25 -7.21
N CYS A 93 -6.93 0.44 -8.24
CA CYS A 93 -7.50 0.65 -9.55
C CYS A 93 -8.53 -0.44 -9.83
N ASN A 94 -9.79 -0.04 -10.00
CA ASN A 94 -10.86 -0.97 -10.33
C ASN A 94 -10.81 -1.29 -11.83
N LEU A 95 -10.57 -2.55 -12.16
CA LEU A 95 -10.67 -3.09 -13.53
C LEU A 95 -11.93 -3.94 -13.71
N HIS A 96 -12.73 -4.12 -12.66
CA HIS A 96 -13.99 -4.84 -12.74
C HIS A 96 -15.00 -4.02 -13.54
N VAL A 97 -15.47 -4.59 -14.65
CA VAL A 97 -16.57 -4.07 -15.48
C VAL A 97 -17.79 -4.92 -15.15
N GLU A 98 -18.94 -4.29 -14.89
CA GLU A 98 -20.22 -4.99 -14.77
C GLU A 98 -20.60 -5.51 -16.17
N GLU A 99 -20.84 -6.83 -16.30
CA GLU A 99 -21.37 -7.45 -17.52
C GLU A 99 -22.89 -7.26 -17.64
#